data_AF-A0ABD5RZS3-F1
#
_entry.id   AF-A0ABD5RZS3-F1
#
_cell.length_a   1.000
_cell.length_b   1.000
_cell.length_c   1.000
_cell.angle_alpha   90.00
_cell.angle_beta   90.00
_cell.angle_gamma   90.00
#
_symmetry.space_group_name_H-M   'P 1'
#
loop_
_entity.id
_entity.type
_entity.pdbx_description
1 polymer ?
#
loop_
_entity_poly.entity_id
_entity_poly.type
_entity_poly.pdbx_seq_one_letter_code
_entity_poly.pdbx_strand_id
1 'polypeptide(L)'
;TAVGTGLNTHPEFPERAAEYISEETGVDFREADDHFEAQAAHDAMSEAHGALRTIAGSLNKIANDLRLLASGPRNGLGEIEQPENQPGSSIMPGKINPVVAESVNQVHKQVVGNDAAVSAGAAEGQIDLNLYKPVLAHNFLQSAELLSNVSETFAERFVAKLEANEEHCEEQVEESMALATALNPAIGYDKASKVAKQALAEGKTVREVVVEEGYLSEEEAAEVLDPEKMTHRGILGSE
;
A
#
# COMPACT_ATOMS: atom_id res chain seq x y z
N THR A 1 9.98 22.61 33.83
CA THR A 1 11.21 23.43 33.73
C THR A 1 12.43 22.53 33.74
N ALA A 2 13.32 22.47 34.73
CA ALA A 2 14.60 21.76 34.56
C ALA A 2 14.48 20.22 34.57
N VAL A 3 13.67 19.68 35.50
CA VAL A 3 13.52 18.23 35.76
C VAL A 3 12.05 17.88 36.06
N GLY A 4 11.11 18.49 35.34
CA GLY A 4 9.67 18.24 35.52
C GLY A 4 8.98 18.97 36.68
N THR A 5 9.69 19.41 37.74
CA THR A 5 9.08 19.98 38.96
C THR A 5 8.37 21.34 38.82
N GLY A 6 8.56 22.05 37.71
CA GLY A 6 8.04 23.41 37.54
C GLY A 6 8.79 24.50 38.33
N LEU A 7 9.94 24.20 38.96
CA LEU A 7 10.73 25.22 39.66
C LEU A 7 11.02 26.43 38.76
N ASN A 8 10.87 27.63 39.33
CA ASN A 8 11.04 28.93 38.67
C ASN A 8 10.04 29.23 37.53
N THR A 9 8.86 28.60 37.53
CA THR A 9 7.75 28.98 36.64
C THR A 9 6.53 29.46 37.42
N HIS A 10 5.66 30.25 36.79
CA HIS A 10 4.37 30.61 37.37
C HIS A 10 3.43 29.39 37.34
N PRO A 11 2.62 29.12 38.38
CA PRO A 11 1.75 27.94 38.42
C PRO A 11 0.78 27.83 37.23
N GLU A 12 0.24 28.96 36.77
CA GLU A 12 -0.67 29.00 35.60
C GLU A 12 0.05 28.97 34.25
N PHE A 13 1.39 29.01 34.22
CA PHE A 13 2.13 29.13 32.97
C PHE A 13 1.88 27.96 32.00
N PRO A 14 1.95 26.68 32.41
CA PRO A 14 1.84 25.56 31.47
C PRO A 14 0.47 25.50 30.76
N GLU A 15 -0.63 25.57 31.53
CA GLU A 15 -2.00 25.59 30.98
C GLU A 15 -2.21 26.77 30.03
N ARG A 16 -1.84 27.99 30.46
CA ARG A 16 -2.00 29.20 29.63
C ARG A 16 -1.11 29.20 28.40
N ALA A 17 0.08 28.61 28.49
CA ALA A 17 0.95 28.46 27.32
C ALA A 17 0.35 27.48 26.31
N ALA A 18 -0.22 26.36 26.76
CA ALA A 18 -0.91 25.41 25.88
C ALA A 18 -2.14 26.03 25.21
N GLU A 19 -2.96 26.78 25.96
CA GLU A 19 -4.10 27.54 25.42
C GLU A 19 -3.63 28.53 24.34
N TYR A 20 -2.63 29.35 24.65
CA TYR A 20 -2.08 30.33 23.70
C TYR A 20 -1.52 29.67 22.42
N ILE A 21 -0.78 28.57 22.55
CA ILE A 21 -0.27 27.83 21.38
C ILE A 21 -1.42 27.26 20.55
N SER A 22 -2.49 26.80 21.20
CA SER A 22 -3.68 26.28 20.51
C SER A 22 -4.37 27.37 19.70
N GLU A 23 -4.58 28.55 20.31
CA GLU A 23 -5.16 29.71 19.63
C GLU A 23 -4.33 30.16 18.42
N GLU A 24 -2.99 30.20 18.56
CA GLU A 24 -2.09 30.68 17.51
C GLU A 24 -1.97 29.70 16.33
N THR A 25 -1.98 28.39 16.61
CA THR A 25 -1.73 27.35 15.60
C THR A 25 -3.02 26.73 15.03
N GLY A 26 -4.14 26.88 15.73
CA GLY A 26 -5.40 26.19 15.41
C GLY A 26 -5.38 24.68 15.67
N VAL A 27 -4.39 24.19 16.40
CA VAL A 27 -4.26 22.77 16.80
C VAL A 27 -4.44 22.69 18.31
N ASP A 28 -5.26 21.77 18.81
CA ASP A 28 -5.49 21.63 20.24
C ASP A 28 -4.24 21.11 20.97
N PHE A 29 -3.59 21.98 21.75
CA PHE A 29 -2.51 21.66 22.68
C PHE A 29 -3.03 21.65 24.12
N ARG A 30 -2.42 20.80 24.94
CA ARG A 30 -2.70 20.70 26.38
C ARG A 30 -1.42 20.52 27.17
N GLU A 31 -1.47 20.86 28.45
CA GLU A 31 -0.41 20.48 29.39
C GLU A 31 -0.28 18.96 29.48
N ALA A 32 0.95 18.47 29.63
CA ALA A 32 1.22 17.06 29.86
C ALA A 32 0.69 16.61 31.22
N ASP A 33 0.15 15.39 31.30
CA ASP A 33 -0.39 14.84 32.55
C ASP A 33 0.72 14.62 33.60
N ASP A 34 1.95 14.35 33.14
CA ASP A 34 3.14 14.19 33.96
C ASP A 34 4.35 14.88 33.28
N HIS A 35 4.90 15.90 33.92
CA HIS A 35 6.05 16.64 33.41
C HIS A 35 7.39 15.91 33.51
N PHE A 36 7.50 14.91 34.40
CA PHE A 36 8.70 14.08 34.49
C PHE A 36 8.77 13.13 33.29
N GLU A 37 7.65 12.47 32.97
CA GLU A 37 7.53 11.63 31.77
C GLU A 37 7.86 12.43 30.51
N ALA A 38 7.22 13.59 30.32
CA ALA A 38 7.39 14.41 29.11
C ALA A 38 8.83 14.92 28.89
N GLN A 39 9.67 14.96 29.93
CA GLN A 39 11.09 15.34 29.82
C GLN A 39 12.02 14.14 29.67
N ALA A 40 11.75 13.08 30.41
CA ALA A 40 12.57 11.87 30.50
C ALA A 40 12.37 10.92 29.29
N ALA A 41 11.20 10.92 28.68
CA ALA A 41 10.82 9.99 27.61
C ALA A 41 10.26 10.71 26.38
N HIS A 42 10.20 9.99 25.26
CA HIS A 42 9.63 10.45 23.99
C HIS A 42 8.77 9.35 23.34
N ASP A 43 7.98 8.66 24.16
CA ASP A 43 7.19 7.50 23.77
C ASP A 43 6.16 7.87 22.70
N ALA A 44 5.44 8.98 22.90
CA ALA A 44 4.48 9.50 21.93
C ALA A 44 5.11 9.80 20.55
N MET A 45 6.35 10.29 20.51
CA MET A 45 7.06 10.50 19.23
C MET A 45 7.43 9.18 18.56
N SER A 46 7.88 8.19 19.34
CA SER A 46 8.20 6.86 18.83
C SER A 46 6.95 6.15 18.30
N GLU A 47 5.84 6.22 19.02
CA GLU A 47 4.55 5.66 18.60
C GLU A 47 4.06 6.32 17.31
N ALA A 48 4.04 7.65 17.25
CA ALA A 48 3.63 8.39 16.08
C ALA A 48 4.52 8.08 14.86
N HIS A 49 5.83 7.91 15.04
CA HIS A 49 6.72 7.51 13.95
C HIS A 49 6.44 6.06 13.49
N GLY A 50 6.12 5.15 14.40
CA GLY A 50 5.67 3.80 14.07
C GLY A 50 4.42 3.79 13.18
N ALA A 51 3.51 4.75 13.38
CA ALA A 51 2.36 4.96 12.48
C ALA A 51 2.82 5.43 11.09
N LEU A 52 3.74 6.39 10.99
CA LEU A 52 4.33 6.82 9.71
C LEU A 52 5.00 5.65 8.97
N ARG A 53 5.76 4.80 9.68
CA ARG A 53 6.35 3.59 9.09
C ARG A 53 5.29 2.64 8.52
N THR A 54 4.16 2.49 9.21
CA THR A 54 3.05 1.63 8.77
C THR A 54 2.42 2.16 7.47
N ILE A 55 2.22 3.48 7.39
CA ILE A 55 1.75 4.15 6.15
C ILE A 55 2.77 3.92 5.02
N ALA A 56 4.05 4.15 5.29
CA ALA A 56 5.12 3.93 4.32
C ALA A 56 5.14 2.49 3.77
N GLY A 57 4.93 1.50 4.64
CA GLY A 57 4.83 0.09 4.25
C GLY A 57 3.65 -0.18 3.31
N SER A 58 2.50 0.42 3.58
CA SER A 58 1.31 0.30 2.74
C SER A 58 1.54 0.91 1.35
N LEU A 59 2.10 2.11 1.29
CA LEU A 59 2.48 2.77 0.02
C LEU A 59 3.50 1.95 -0.76
N ASN A 60 4.50 1.38 -0.09
CA ASN A 60 5.50 0.54 -0.72
C ASN A 60 4.90 -0.71 -1.38
N LYS A 61 3.91 -1.36 -0.73
CA LYS A 61 3.21 -2.50 -1.31
C LYS A 61 2.42 -2.08 -2.55
N ILE A 62 1.65 -0.99 -2.45
CA ILE A 62 0.87 -0.45 -3.59
C ILE A 62 1.80 -0.14 -4.77
N ALA A 63 2.92 0.55 -4.52
CA ALA A 63 3.90 0.86 -5.55
C ALA A 63 4.52 -0.40 -6.18
N ASN A 64 4.82 -1.43 -5.38
CA ASN A 64 5.33 -2.70 -5.89
C ASN A 64 4.34 -3.41 -6.81
N ASP A 65 3.07 -3.49 -6.40
CA ASP A 65 2.02 -4.13 -7.19
C ASP A 65 1.85 -3.41 -8.54
N LEU A 66 1.69 -2.09 -8.50
CA LEU A 66 1.47 -1.31 -9.72
C LEU A 66 2.68 -1.38 -10.67
N ARG A 67 3.91 -1.41 -10.14
CA ARG A 67 5.10 -1.65 -10.96
C ARG A 67 5.10 -3.03 -11.63
N LEU A 68 4.61 -4.05 -10.92
CA LEU A 68 4.58 -5.42 -11.43
C LEU A 68 3.50 -5.56 -12.50
N LEU A 69 2.31 -5.02 -12.26
CA LEU A 69 1.21 -4.96 -13.23
C LEU A 69 1.61 -4.18 -14.49
N ALA A 70 2.36 -3.09 -14.34
CA ALA A 70 2.88 -2.29 -15.45
C ALA A 70 4.15 -2.87 -16.11
N SER A 71 4.63 -4.04 -15.68
CA SER A 71 5.86 -4.62 -16.26
C SER A 71 5.62 -5.03 -17.71
N GLY A 72 6.54 -4.67 -18.62
CA GLY A 72 6.31 -4.87 -20.05
C GLY A 72 7.20 -3.99 -20.94
N PRO A 73 6.77 -3.65 -22.17
CA PRO A 73 5.43 -3.88 -22.73
C PRO A 73 5.24 -5.26 -23.39
N ARG A 74 6.30 -6.07 -23.56
CA ARG A 74 6.20 -7.38 -24.25
C ARG A 74 6.61 -8.59 -23.41
N ASN A 75 7.40 -8.39 -22.36
CA ASN A 75 8.00 -9.46 -21.55
C ASN A 75 7.71 -9.24 -20.05
N GLY A 76 6.47 -8.92 -19.71
CA GLY A 76 5.99 -8.70 -18.34
C GLY A 76 4.49 -9.01 -18.24
N LEU A 77 3.82 -8.53 -17.19
CA LEU A 77 2.37 -8.72 -17.03
C LEU A 77 1.55 -7.82 -17.96
N GLY A 78 1.90 -6.54 -18.11
CA GLY A 78 1.24 -5.64 -19.05
C GLY A 78 -0.25 -5.38 -18.82
N GLU A 79 -0.77 -5.64 -17.61
CA GLU A 79 -2.19 -5.46 -17.27
C GLU A 79 -2.59 -3.98 -17.17
N ILE A 80 -1.64 -3.11 -16.83
CA ILE A 80 -1.86 -1.66 -16.76
C ILE A 80 -0.81 -0.90 -17.55
N GLU A 81 -1.23 0.20 -18.14
CA GLU A 81 -0.37 1.18 -18.79
C GLU A 81 0.04 2.26 -17.78
N GLN A 82 1.36 2.44 -17.64
CA GLN A 82 1.93 3.47 -16.78
C GLN A 82 2.13 4.79 -17.53
N PRO A 83 2.03 5.95 -16.85
CA PRO A 83 2.25 7.23 -17.47
C PRO A 83 3.72 7.46 -17.88
N GLU A 84 3.91 8.03 -19.08
CA GLU A 84 5.21 8.45 -19.58
C GLU A 84 5.65 9.79 -18.96
N ASN A 85 6.23 9.73 -17.76
CA ASN A 85 6.69 10.94 -17.06
C ASN A 85 8.04 11.47 -17.57
N GLN A 86 8.92 10.59 -18.07
CA GLN A 86 10.25 10.95 -18.59
C GLN A 86 10.85 9.80 -19.42
N PRO A 87 11.84 10.08 -20.30
CA PRO A 87 12.62 9.04 -20.97
C PRO A 87 13.30 8.11 -19.94
N GLY A 88 13.07 6.80 -20.06
CA GLY A 88 13.52 5.80 -19.09
C GLY A 88 14.92 5.22 -19.35
N SER A 89 15.54 5.52 -20.48
CA SER A 89 16.90 5.06 -20.77
C SER A 89 17.62 5.99 -21.74
N SER A 90 18.89 6.26 -21.47
CA SER A 90 19.77 7.00 -22.37
C SER A 90 20.17 6.21 -23.62
N ILE A 91 20.06 4.88 -23.60
CA ILE A 91 20.53 3.99 -24.68
C ILE A 91 19.42 3.17 -25.35
N MET A 92 18.27 2.98 -24.68
CA MET A 92 17.11 2.26 -25.24
C MET A 92 16.01 3.27 -25.62
N PRO A 93 15.92 3.69 -26.91
CA PRO A 93 14.88 4.60 -27.35
C PRO A 93 13.48 4.06 -27.05
N GLY A 94 12.61 4.91 -26.52
CA GLY A 94 11.22 4.55 -26.19
C GLY A 94 11.04 3.71 -24.92
N LYS A 95 12.10 3.39 -24.17
CA LYS A 95 11.94 2.72 -22.87
C LYS A 95 11.42 3.70 -21.82
N ILE A 96 10.36 3.31 -21.12
CA ILE A 96 9.74 4.06 -20.02
C ILE A 96 9.85 3.23 -18.74
N ASN A 97 10.16 3.87 -17.61
CA ASN A 97 10.26 3.21 -16.30
C ASN A 97 9.24 3.81 -15.33
N PRO A 98 8.76 3.03 -14.34
CA PRO A 98 7.82 3.48 -13.29
C PRO A 98 8.46 4.40 -12.23
N VAL A 99 9.30 5.37 -12.62
CA VAL A 99 10.20 6.15 -11.74
C VAL A 99 9.51 6.77 -10.52
N VAL A 100 8.23 7.16 -10.66
CA VAL A 100 7.43 7.72 -9.56
C VAL A 100 7.08 6.64 -8.52
N ALA A 101 6.74 5.42 -8.94
CA ALA A 101 6.56 4.32 -8.01
C ALA A 101 7.89 3.90 -7.37
N GLU A 102 9.01 3.99 -8.10
CA GLU A 102 10.33 3.68 -7.54
C GLU A 102 10.76 4.69 -6.46
N SER A 103 10.33 5.95 -6.55
CA SER A 103 10.60 6.93 -5.50
C SER A 103 9.82 6.61 -4.22
N VAL A 104 8.57 6.14 -4.32
CA VAL A 104 7.79 5.62 -3.17
C VAL A 104 8.54 4.49 -2.47
N ASN A 105 9.06 3.52 -3.24
CA ASN A 105 9.81 2.40 -2.66
C ASN A 105 11.07 2.87 -1.92
N GLN A 106 11.80 3.86 -2.46
CA GLN A 106 12.99 4.43 -1.83
C GLN A 106 12.65 5.21 -0.57
N VAL A 107 11.60 6.04 -0.59
CA VAL A 107 11.10 6.76 0.59
C VAL A 107 10.74 5.79 1.71
N HIS A 108 10.06 4.68 1.41
CA HIS A 108 9.79 3.66 2.41
C HIS A 108 11.06 3.12 3.07
N LYS A 109 12.14 2.86 2.32
CA LYS A 109 13.40 2.41 2.93
C LYS A 109 14.00 3.47 3.85
N GLN A 110 13.93 4.75 3.46
CA GLN A 110 14.37 5.86 4.29
C GLN A 110 13.56 5.96 5.58
N VAL A 111 12.22 5.89 5.49
CA VAL A 111 11.33 5.95 6.66
C VAL A 111 11.59 4.79 7.63
N VAL A 112 11.86 3.57 7.13
CA VAL A 112 12.24 2.43 7.98
C VAL A 112 13.57 2.69 8.71
N GLY A 113 14.55 3.26 8.03
CA GLY A 113 15.81 3.66 8.66
C GLY A 113 15.62 4.75 9.73
N ASN A 114 14.79 5.74 9.43
CA ASN A 114 14.44 6.82 10.36
C ASN A 114 13.70 6.27 11.59
N ASP A 115 12.80 5.29 11.41
CA ASP A 115 12.08 4.64 12.50
C ASP A 115 13.01 3.91 13.46
N ALA A 116 14.03 3.24 12.93
CA ALA A 116 15.06 2.61 13.76
C ALA A 116 15.81 3.64 14.60
N ALA A 117 16.16 4.81 14.03
CA ALA A 117 16.81 5.88 14.77
C ALA A 117 15.90 6.50 15.83
N VAL A 118 14.62 6.72 15.50
CA VAL A 118 13.63 7.31 16.42
C VAL A 118 13.33 6.37 17.58
N SER A 119 12.99 5.11 17.30
CA SER A 119 12.65 4.12 18.33
C SER A 119 13.84 3.84 19.26
N ALA A 120 15.05 3.72 18.72
CA ALA A 120 16.25 3.55 19.54
C ALA A 120 16.51 4.79 20.42
N GLY A 121 16.48 6.01 19.85
CA GLY A 121 16.75 7.22 20.63
C GLY A 121 15.69 7.51 21.69
N ALA A 122 14.43 7.17 21.44
CA ALA A 122 13.35 7.35 22.42
C ALA A 122 13.54 6.47 23.66
N ALA A 123 14.06 5.26 23.49
CA ALA A 123 14.29 4.29 24.56
C ALA A 123 15.54 4.57 25.43
N GLU A 124 16.40 5.51 25.04
CA GLU A 124 17.71 5.78 25.69
C GLU A 124 17.68 6.99 26.64
N GLY A 125 16.50 7.37 27.13
CA GLY A 125 16.37 8.39 28.17
C GLY A 125 17.16 8.04 29.44
N GLN A 126 17.82 9.02 30.06
CA GLN A 126 18.59 8.82 31.28
C GLN A 126 18.02 9.67 32.41
N ILE A 127 17.36 9.00 33.36
CA ILE A 127 16.71 9.61 34.54
C ILE A 127 15.76 10.73 34.11
N ASP A 128 16.08 12.00 34.36
CA ASP A 128 15.16 13.13 34.18
C ASP A 128 15.10 13.68 32.74
N LEU A 129 15.99 13.24 31.84
CA LEU A 129 16.10 13.83 30.50
C LEU A 129 16.49 12.82 29.42
N ASN A 130 15.72 12.79 28.34
CA ASN A 130 16.18 12.22 27.07
C ASN A 130 16.97 13.27 26.26
N LEU A 131 18.27 13.02 26.04
CA LEU A 131 19.17 13.93 25.31
C LEU A 131 19.10 13.79 23.79
N TYR A 132 18.45 12.74 23.27
CA TYR A 132 18.41 12.40 21.84
C TYR A 132 17.38 13.23 21.06
N LYS A 133 16.73 14.23 21.68
CA LYS A 133 15.70 15.07 21.06
C LYS A 133 16.04 15.55 19.64
N PRO A 134 17.28 16.03 19.33
CA PRO A 134 17.61 16.49 17.99
C PRO A 134 17.53 15.40 16.92
N VAL A 135 18.01 14.18 17.22
CA VAL A 135 17.97 13.08 16.24
C VAL A 135 16.55 12.55 16.06
N LEU A 136 15.75 12.53 17.14
CA LEU A 136 14.34 12.18 17.06
C LEU A 136 13.56 13.16 16.17
N ALA A 137 13.68 14.46 16.46
CA ALA A 137 12.99 15.50 15.71
C ALA A 137 13.40 15.53 14.24
N HIS A 138 14.69 15.41 13.93
CA HIS A 138 15.18 15.42 12.56
C HIS A 138 14.60 14.26 11.74
N ASN A 139 14.70 13.02 12.26
CA ASN A 139 14.21 11.84 11.55
C ASN A 139 12.69 11.84 11.43
N PHE A 140 11.99 12.31 12.47
CA PHE A 140 10.53 12.43 12.44
C PHE A 140 10.06 13.40 11.36
N LEU A 141 10.59 14.62 11.37
CA LEU A 141 10.21 15.66 10.41
C LEU A 141 10.59 15.26 8.98
N GLN A 142 11.76 14.66 8.78
CA GLN A 142 12.18 14.16 7.47
C GLN A 142 11.23 13.07 6.96
N SER A 143 10.85 12.11 7.80
CA SER A 143 9.90 11.06 7.40
C SER A 143 8.54 11.65 7.03
N ALA A 144 8.04 12.60 7.82
CA ALA A 144 6.77 13.28 7.53
C ALA A 144 6.82 14.04 6.19
N GLU A 145 7.87 14.82 5.95
CA GLU A 145 8.05 15.57 4.71
C GLU A 145 8.17 14.66 3.49
N LEU A 146 9.00 13.61 3.56
CA LEU A 146 9.18 12.65 2.47
C LEU A 146 7.87 11.92 2.15
N LEU A 147 7.12 11.49 3.17
CA LEU A 147 5.85 10.79 2.96
C LEU A 147 4.79 11.70 2.35
N SER A 148 4.65 12.94 2.83
CA SER A 148 3.71 13.90 2.25
C SER A 148 4.02 14.14 0.77
N ASN A 149 5.27 14.50 0.47
CA ASN A 149 5.69 14.82 -0.89
C ASN A 149 5.54 13.63 -1.84
N VAL A 150 5.93 12.42 -1.41
CA VAL A 150 5.85 11.24 -2.28
C VAL A 150 4.42 10.77 -2.47
N SER A 151 3.55 10.93 -1.47
CA SER A 151 2.14 10.54 -1.56
C SER A 151 1.40 11.40 -2.58
N GLU A 152 1.56 12.72 -2.52
CA GLU A 152 0.98 13.66 -3.49
C GLU A 152 1.52 13.39 -4.90
N THR A 153 2.85 13.29 -5.02
CA THR A 153 3.50 13.02 -6.32
C THR A 153 3.04 11.70 -6.92
N PHE A 154 2.92 10.64 -6.12
CA PHE A 154 2.48 9.33 -6.57
C PHE A 154 1.01 9.34 -7.01
N ALA A 155 0.15 10.01 -6.24
CA ALA A 155 -1.26 10.16 -6.58
C ALA A 155 -1.43 10.89 -7.93
N GLU A 156 -0.79 12.05 -8.09
CA GLU A 156 -1.01 12.92 -9.26
C GLU A 156 -0.28 12.45 -10.51
N ARG A 157 0.96 11.96 -10.37
CA ARG A 157 1.83 11.67 -11.52
C ARG A 157 1.85 10.21 -11.93
N PHE A 158 1.30 9.32 -11.09
CA PHE A 158 1.25 7.90 -11.38
C PHE A 158 -0.18 7.39 -11.32
N VAL A 159 -0.80 7.34 -10.13
CA VAL A 159 -2.09 6.67 -9.91
C VAL A 159 -3.23 7.28 -10.73
N ALA A 160 -3.36 8.60 -10.75
CA ALA A 160 -4.43 9.30 -11.47
C ALA A 160 -4.36 9.16 -13.01
N LYS A 161 -3.28 8.57 -13.54
CA LYS A 161 -3.01 8.44 -14.97
C LYS A 161 -2.85 6.99 -15.42
N LEU A 162 -3.18 6.04 -14.55
CA LEU A 162 -3.15 4.63 -14.92
C LEU A 162 -4.35 4.31 -15.81
N GLU A 163 -4.09 3.52 -16.86
CA GLU A 163 -5.11 2.94 -17.72
C GLU A 163 -4.95 1.42 -17.70
N ALA A 164 -6.06 0.68 -17.76
CA ALA A 164 -6.01 -0.77 -17.87
C ALA A 164 -5.83 -1.16 -19.34
N ASN A 165 -5.06 -2.20 -19.60
CA ASN A 165 -5.11 -2.86 -20.91
C ASN A 165 -6.28 -3.85 -20.89
N GLU A 166 -7.49 -3.34 -21.14
CA GLU A 166 -8.73 -4.10 -20.99
C GLU A 166 -8.75 -5.38 -21.82
N GLU A 167 -8.33 -5.31 -23.09
CA GLU A 167 -8.24 -6.47 -23.99
C GLU A 167 -7.31 -7.55 -23.42
N HIS A 168 -6.11 -7.16 -22.98
CA HIS A 168 -5.17 -8.12 -22.40
C HIS A 168 -5.66 -8.71 -21.08
N CYS A 169 -6.29 -7.90 -20.23
CA CYS A 169 -6.88 -8.37 -18.98
C CYS A 169 -8.01 -9.38 -19.23
N GLU A 170 -8.86 -9.15 -20.23
CA GLU A 170 -9.93 -10.07 -20.63
C GLU A 170 -9.36 -11.41 -21.13
N GLU A 171 -8.32 -11.36 -21.97
CA GLU A 171 -7.58 -12.56 -22.41
C GLU A 171 -6.99 -13.34 -21.22
N GLN A 172 -6.31 -12.66 -20.29
CA GLN A 172 -5.72 -13.31 -19.10
C GLN A 172 -6.78 -13.98 -18.21
N VAL A 173 -7.97 -13.39 -18.11
CA VAL A 173 -9.09 -13.98 -17.37
C VAL A 173 -9.57 -15.26 -18.04
N GLU A 174 -9.75 -15.25 -19.36
CA GLU A 174 -10.22 -16.43 -20.11
C GLU A 174 -9.20 -17.59 -20.09
N GLU A 175 -7.89 -17.26 -20.09
CA GLU A 175 -6.80 -18.22 -19.93
C GLU A 175 -6.67 -18.76 -18.48
N SER A 176 -7.32 -18.13 -17.51
CA SER A 176 -7.16 -18.47 -16.10
C SER A 176 -7.88 -19.76 -15.72
N MET A 177 -7.11 -20.71 -15.17
CA MET A 177 -7.66 -21.93 -14.57
C MET A 177 -8.56 -21.66 -13.36
N ALA A 178 -8.54 -20.43 -12.79
CA ALA A 178 -9.44 -20.04 -11.72
C ALA A 178 -10.91 -20.06 -12.16
N LEU A 179 -11.20 -19.88 -13.45
CA LEU A 179 -12.56 -20.01 -14.01
C LEU A 179 -13.20 -21.37 -13.70
N ALA A 180 -12.40 -22.44 -13.58
CA ALA A 180 -12.92 -23.76 -13.24
C ALA A 180 -13.60 -23.81 -11.86
N THR A 181 -13.31 -22.87 -10.96
CA THR A 181 -13.99 -22.80 -9.65
C THR A 181 -15.48 -22.52 -9.77
N ALA A 182 -15.88 -21.73 -10.77
CA ALA A 182 -17.27 -21.41 -11.06
C ALA A 182 -18.07 -22.62 -11.56
N LEU A 183 -17.39 -23.67 -12.06
CA LEU A 183 -18.04 -24.90 -12.51
C LEU A 183 -18.55 -25.78 -11.36
N ASN A 184 -18.00 -25.62 -10.14
CA ASN A 184 -18.29 -26.52 -9.02
C ASN A 184 -19.80 -26.67 -8.71
N PRO A 185 -20.61 -25.59 -8.65
CA PRO A 185 -22.05 -25.71 -8.40
C PRO A 185 -22.81 -26.38 -9.55
N ALA A 186 -22.36 -26.19 -10.80
CA ALA A 186 -23.04 -26.70 -11.98
C ALA A 186 -22.76 -28.19 -12.24
N ILE A 187 -21.49 -28.61 -12.10
CA ILE A 187 -21.06 -29.95 -12.54
C ILE A 187 -20.36 -30.77 -11.45
N GLY A 188 -20.14 -30.19 -10.27
CA GLY A 188 -19.44 -30.81 -9.14
C GLY A 188 -17.92 -30.75 -9.24
N TYR A 189 -17.26 -30.81 -8.09
CA TYR A 189 -15.80 -30.62 -7.96
C TYR A 189 -14.97 -31.60 -8.79
N ASP A 190 -15.33 -32.89 -8.80
CA ASP A 190 -14.53 -33.90 -9.51
C ASP A 190 -14.50 -33.66 -11.03
N LYS A 191 -15.64 -33.25 -11.61
CA LYS A 191 -15.73 -32.91 -13.03
C LYS A 191 -15.00 -31.60 -13.33
N ALA A 192 -15.20 -30.57 -12.51
CA ALA A 192 -14.49 -29.29 -12.65
C ALA A 192 -12.96 -29.47 -12.55
N SER A 193 -12.48 -30.32 -11.64
CA SER A 193 -11.06 -30.65 -11.52
C SER A 193 -10.53 -31.39 -12.75
N LYS A 194 -11.34 -32.27 -13.36
CA LYS A 194 -10.99 -32.93 -14.62
C LYS A 194 -10.86 -31.92 -15.76
N VAL A 195 -11.83 -31.02 -15.90
CA VAL A 195 -11.81 -29.93 -16.91
C VAL A 195 -10.56 -29.09 -16.76
N ALA A 196 -10.25 -28.59 -15.55
CA ALA A 196 -9.07 -27.75 -15.32
C ALA A 196 -7.74 -28.46 -15.67
N LYS A 197 -7.61 -29.75 -15.31
CA LYS A 197 -6.40 -30.53 -15.63
C LYS A 197 -6.25 -30.77 -17.13
N GLN A 198 -7.36 -31.01 -17.82
CA GLN A 198 -7.38 -31.24 -19.26
C GLN A 198 -7.09 -29.94 -20.03
N ALA A 199 -7.71 -28.83 -19.65
CA ALA A 199 -7.43 -27.49 -20.19
C ALA A 199 -5.94 -27.16 -20.13
N LEU A 200 -5.32 -27.34 -18.95
CA LEU A 200 -3.88 -27.12 -18.77
C LEU A 200 -3.01 -28.08 -19.60
N ALA A 201 -3.38 -29.37 -19.69
CA ALA A 201 -2.61 -30.36 -20.41
C ALA A 201 -2.67 -30.18 -21.93
N GLU A 202 -3.79 -29.67 -22.44
CA GLU A 202 -4.04 -29.47 -23.87
C GLU A 202 -3.73 -28.04 -24.34
N GLY A 203 -3.54 -27.10 -23.43
CA GLY A 203 -3.35 -25.68 -23.75
C GLY A 203 -4.62 -25.04 -24.30
N LYS A 204 -5.76 -25.39 -23.71
CA LYS A 204 -7.11 -24.89 -24.04
C LYS A 204 -7.68 -24.10 -22.87
N THR A 205 -8.70 -23.29 -23.13
CA THR A 205 -9.41 -22.60 -22.05
C THR A 205 -10.32 -23.55 -21.28
N VAL A 206 -10.69 -23.17 -20.06
CA VAL A 206 -11.68 -23.92 -19.26
C VAL A 206 -13.02 -24.00 -19.99
N ARG A 207 -13.40 -22.91 -20.68
CA ARG A 207 -14.64 -22.81 -21.46
C ARG A 207 -14.66 -23.79 -22.62
N GLU A 208 -13.58 -23.89 -23.38
CA GLU A 208 -13.48 -24.84 -24.49
C GLU A 208 -13.65 -26.29 -24.00
N VAL A 209 -12.90 -26.68 -22.96
CA VAL A 209 -12.91 -28.06 -22.47
C VAL A 209 -14.25 -28.46 -21.84
N VAL A 210 -14.93 -27.57 -21.10
CA VAL A 210 -16.22 -27.91 -20.48
C VAL A 210 -17.32 -28.14 -21.52
N VAL A 211 -17.27 -27.40 -22.64
CA VAL A 211 -18.19 -27.55 -23.78
C VAL A 211 -17.83 -28.80 -24.60
N GLU A 212 -16.55 -29.03 -24.89
CA GLU A 212 -16.08 -30.22 -25.63
C GLU A 212 -16.42 -31.54 -24.93
N GLU A 213 -16.26 -31.60 -23.62
CA GLU A 213 -16.61 -32.78 -22.81
C GLU A 213 -18.14 -32.95 -22.65
N GLY A 214 -18.94 -31.98 -23.10
CA GLY A 214 -20.40 -32.01 -23.03
C GLY A 214 -20.95 -31.88 -21.62
N TYR A 215 -20.19 -31.28 -20.69
CA TYR A 215 -20.69 -31.03 -19.33
C TYR A 215 -21.64 -29.84 -19.27
N LEU A 216 -21.45 -28.85 -20.15
CA LEU A 216 -22.30 -27.67 -20.34
C LEU A 216 -22.41 -27.37 -21.83
N SER A 217 -23.53 -26.78 -22.25
CA SER A 217 -23.67 -26.14 -23.57
C SER A 217 -22.89 -24.81 -23.62
N GLU A 218 -22.72 -24.22 -24.82
CA GLU A 218 -22.08 -22.91 -24.96
C GLU A 218 -22.81 -21.81 -24.17
N GLU A 219 -24.14 -21.84 -24.17
CA GLU A 219 -24.99 -20.87 -23.46
C GLU A 219 -24.85 -21.03 -21.93
N GLU A 220 -24.87 -22.26 -21.43
CA GLU A 220 -24.65 -22.55 -20.01
C GLU A 220 -23.23 -22.19 -19.56
N ALA A 221 -22.22 -22.45 -20.39
CA ALA A 221 -20.84 -22.05 -20.11
C ALA A 221 -20.68 -20.52 -20.10
N ALA A 222 -21.35 -19.79 -20.99
CA ALA A 222 -21.39 -18.33 -21.00
C ALA A 222 -21.98 -17.76 -19.70
N GLU A 223 -23.04 -18.37 -19.18
CA GLU A 223 -23.67 -17.93 -17.94
C GLU A 223 -22.85 -18.25 -16.69
N VAL A 224 -22.29 -19.46 -16.62
CA VAL A 224 -21.56 -19.97 -15.45
C VAL A 224 -20.15 -19.38 -15.36
N LEU A 225 -19.47 -19.20 -16.50
CA LEU A 225 -18.10 -18.67 -16.57
C LEU A 225 -18.09 -17.17 -16.91
N ASP A 226 -19.00 -16.41 -16.29
CA ASP A 226 -19.11 -14.96 -16.40
C ASP A 226 -18.14 -14.29 -15.41
N PRO A 227 -17.05 -13.65 -15.88
CA PRO A 227 -16.06 -13.07 -14.98
C PRO A 227 -16.59 -11.94 -14.11
N GLU A 228 -17.53 -11.13 -14.61
CA GLU A 228 -18.10 -10.03 -13.84
C GLU A 228 -18.87 -10.57 -12.64
N LYS A 229 -19.72 -11.58 -12.85
CA LYS A 229 -20.46 -12.22 -11.74
C LYS A 229 -19.53 -12.88 -10.73
N MET A 230 -18.38 -13.40 -11.17
CA MET A 230 -17.36 -13.99 -10.29
C MET A 230 -16.67 -12.97 -9.36
N THR A 231 -16.83 -11.66 -9.60
CA THR A 231 -16.33 -10.59 -8.71
C THR A 231 -17.29 -10.27 -7.55
N HIS A 232 -18.46 -10.88 -7.53
CA HIS A 232 -19.49 -10.66 -6.53
C HIS A 232 -19.68 -11.87 -5.61
N ARG A 233 -20.22 -11.63 -4.41
CA ARG A 233 -20.54 -12.72 -3.48
C ARG A 233 -21.79 -13.45 -3.99
N GLY A 234 -21.68 -14.76 -4.19
CA GLY A 234 -22.82 -15.59 -4.56
C GLY A 234 -22.42 -17.01 -4.95
N ILE A 235 -23.43 -17.84 -5.22
CA ILE A 235 -23.26 -19.12 -5.91
C ILE A 235 -23.82 -18.90 -7.31
N LEU A 236 -22.98 -19.04 -8.33
CA LEU A 236 -23.40 -18.87 -9.71
C LEU A 236 -24.37 -19.98 -10.10
N GLY A 237 -25.50 -19.62 -10.71
CA GLY A 237 -26.55 -20.55 -11.12
C GLY A 237 -27.57 -20.93 -10.03
N SER A 238 -27.52 -20.34 -8.83
CA SER A 238 -28.61 -20.40 -7.85
C SER A 238 -29.36 -19.06 -7.80
N GLU A 239 -30.70 -19.09 -7.87
CA GLU A 239 -31.56 -17.91 -7.60
C GLU A 239 -31.26 -17.26 -6.24
#